data_AF-A0A9Q4IFW2-F1
#
_entry.id   AF-A0A9Q4IFW2-F1
#
_cell.length_a   1.000
_cell.length_b   1.000
_cell.length_c   1.000
_cell.angle_alpha   90.00
_cell.angle_beta   90.00
_cell.angle_gamma   90.00
#
_symmetry.space_group_name_H-M   'P 1'
#
loop_
_entity.id
_entity.type
_entity.pdbx_description
1 polymer ?
#
loop_
_entity_poly.entity_id
_entity_poly.type
_entity_poly.pdbx_seq_one_letter_code
_entity_poly.pdbx_strand_id
1 'polypeptide(L)' 'MNRTTIASVIALVLFLALIVAGLVLSKSYFNAKELQALLDGAAEQGIGYEVHIHNPWTGDYSFHPEAG' A
#
# COMPACT_ATOMS: atom_id res chain seq x y z
N MET A 1 -0.98 -34.32 -18.14
CA MET A 1 -1.49 -33.86 -16.82
C MET A 1 -2.99 -34.14 -16.78
N ASN A 2 -3.53 -34.76 -15.73
CA ASN A 2 -4.97 -35.04 -15.67
C ASN A 2 -5.75 -33.79 -15.20
N ARG A 3 -7.07 -33.78 -15.42
CA ARG A 3 -7.94 -32.62 -15.13
C ARG A 3 -7.85 -32.16 -13.67
N THR A 4 -7.70 -33.10 -12.74
CA THR A 4 -7.58 -32.80 -11.31
C THR A 4 -6.30 -32.03 -11.01
N THR A 5 -5.16 -32.45 -11.56
CA THR A 5 -3.89 -31.73 -11.37
C THR A 5 -3.96 -30.30 -11.95
N ILE A 6 -4.60 -30.13 -13.11
CA ILE A 6 -4.79 -28.78 -13.70
C ILE A 6 -5.62 -27.89 -12.76
N ALA A 7 -6.73 -28.42 -12.24
CA ALA A 7 -7.60 -27.68 -11.32
C ALA A 7 -6.87 -27.30 -10.02
N SER A 8 -6.08 -28.21 -9.45
CA SER A 8 -5.29 -27.92 -8.24
C SER A 8 -4.25 -26.83 -8.46
N VAL A 9 -3.58 -26.83 -9.61
CA VAL A 9 -2.61 -25.78 -9.95
C VAL A 9 -3.31 -24.42 -10.10
N ILE A 10 -4.46 -24.38 -10.79
CA ILE A 10 -5.23 -23.13 -10.93
C ILE A 10 -5.68 -22.60 -9.57
N ALA A 11 -6.20 -23.47 -8.70
CA ALA A 11 -6.63 -23.09 -7.36
C ALA A 11 -5.48 -22.51 -6.53
N LEU A 12 -4.29 -23.12 -6.61
CA LEU A 12 -3.10 -22.63 -5.92
C LEU A 12 -2.68 -21.24 -6.44
N VAL A 13 -2.66 -21.04 -7.75
CA VAL A 13 -2.31 -19.74 -8.35
C VAL A 13 -3.31 -18.65 -7.93
N LEU A 14 -4.61 -18.96 -7.95
CA LEU A 14 -5.65 -18.03 -7.51
C LEU A 14 -5.51 -17.69 -6.02
N PHE A 15 -5.22 -18.68 -5.17
CA PHE A 15 -5.01 -18.48 -3.75
C PHE A 15 -3.81 -17.56 -3.49
N LEU A 16 -2.68 -17.79 -4.16
CA LEU A 16 -1.51 -16.92 -4.06
C LEU A 16 -1.80 -15.50 -4.56
N ALA A 17 -2.54 -15.36 -5.67
CA ALA A 17 -2.95 -14.05 -6.17
C ALA A 17 -3.80 -13.28 -5.14
N LEU A 18 -4.73 -13.96 -4.46
CA LEU A 18 -5.54 -13.36 -3.40
C LEU A 18 -4.69 -12.91 -2.20
N ILE A 19 -3.70 -13.71 -1.80
CA ILE A 19 -2.77 -13.32 -0.73
C ILE A 19 -2.00 -12.06 -1.12
N VAL A 20 -1.43 -12.02 -2.32
CA VAL A 20 -0.68 -10.86 -2.80
C VAL A 20 -1.57 -9.62 -2.87
N ALA A 21 -2.79 -9.75 -3.40
CA ALA A 21 -3.77 -8.67 -3.43
C ALA A 21 -4.10 -8.16 -2.02
N GLY A 22 -4.34 -9.07 -1.06
CA GLY A 22 -4.60 -8.72 0.33
C GLY A 22 -3.44 -7.96 0.98
N LEU A 23 -2.19 -8.37 0.71
CA LEU A 23 -1.01 -7.68 1.21
C LEU A 23 -0.84 -6.28 0.62
N VAL A 24 -1.06 -6.13 -0.70
CA VAL A 24 -1.01 -4.82 -1.37
C VAL A 24 -2.08 -3.89 -0.83
N LEU A 25 -3.32 -4.37 -0.70
CA LEU A 25 -4.43 -3.60 -0.12
C LEU A 25 -4.16 -3.19 1.32
N SER A 26 -3.61 -4.11 2.12
CA SER A 26 -3.27 -3.82 3.52
C SER A 26 -2.21 -2.73 3.62
N LYS A 27 -1.11 -2.85 2.85
CA LYS A 27 -0.08 -1.79 2.79
C LYS A 27 -0.67 -0.45 2.35
N SER A 28 -1.45 -0.45 1.27
CA SER A 28 -2.10 0.76 0.76
C SER A 28 -2.97 1.43 1.82
N TYR A 29 -3.78 0.66 2.54
CA TYR A 29 -4.64 1.17 3.59
C TYR A 29 -3.86 1.80 4.75
N PHE A 30 -2.84 1.11 5.27
CA PHE A 30 -2.06 1.62 6.40
C PHE A 30 -1.21 2.83 6.00
N ASN A 31 -0.57 2.79 4.83
CA ASN A 31 0.22 3.92 4.33
C ASN A 31 -0.66 5.16 4.11
N ALA A 32 -1.87 5.00 3.55
CA ALA A 32 -2.79 6.13 3.37
C ALA A 32 -3.22 6.73 4.72
N LYS A 33 -3.47 5.89 5.74
CA LYS A 33 -3.82 6.34 7.08
C LYS A 33 -2.67 7.08 7.76
N GLU A 34 -1.47 6.55 7.67
CA GLU A 34 -0.26 7.16 8.22
C GLU A 34 0.02 8.50 7.53
N LEU A 35 -0.02 8.55 6.20
CA LEU A 35 0.19 9.77 5.44
C LEU A 35 -0.83 10.83 5.82
N GLN A 36 -2.13 10.49 5.90
CA GLN A 36 -3.16 11.45 6.32
C GLN A 36 -2.86 12.04 7.70
N ALA A 37 -2.45 11.23 8.67
CA ALA A 37 -2.10 11.72 9.99
C ALA A 37 -0.91 12.69 9.98
N LEU A 38 0.08 12.46 9.11
CA LEU A 38 1.21 13.39 8.93
C LEU A 38 0.77 14.71 8.28
N LEU A 39 -0.11 14.64 7.28
CA LEU A 39 -0.67 15.83 6.61
C LEU A 39 -1.50 16.68 7.60
N ASP A 40 -2.33 16.03 8.41
CA ASP A 40 -3.13 16.69 9.43
C ASP A 40 -2.22 17.37 10.47
N GLY A 41 -1.18 16.67 10.96
CA GLY A 41 -0.22 17.23 11.90
C GLY A 41 0.57 18.42 11.34
N ALA A 42 0.96 18.38 10.07
CA ALA A 42 1.64 19.50 9.42
C ALA A 42 0.71 20.71 9.26
N ALA A 43 -0.57 20.46 8.90
CA ALA A 43 -1.59 21.51 8.82
C ALA A 43 -1.88 22.15 10.19
N GLU A 44 -1.94 21.36 11.26
CA GLU A 44 -2.10 21.85 12.64
C GLU A 44 -0.93 22.74 13.10
N GLN A 45 0.28 22.42 12.66
CA GLN A 45 1.50 23.18 12.97
C GLN A 45 1.71 24.37 12.02
N GLY A 46 0.94 24.45 10.93
CA GLY A 46 1.09 25.48 9.91
C GLY A 46 2.40 25.38 9.12
N ILE A 47 2.99 24.18 9.05
CA ILE A 47 4.25 23.94 8.32
C ILE A 47 3.97 23.39 6.93
N GLY A 48 4.81 23.80 5.97
CA GLY A 48 4.84 23.20 4.63
C GLY A 48 5.37 21.77 4.67
N TYR A 49 5.16 21.02 3.60
CA TYR A 49 5.68 19.67 3.46
C TYR A 49 5.80 19.26 1.99
N GLU A 50 6.66 18.28 1.74
CA GLU A 50 6.82 17.60 0.46
C GLU A 50 6.51 16.10 0.60
N VAL A 51 5.69 15.57 -0.31
CA VAL A 51 5.34 14.14 -0.37
C VAL A 51 5.84 13.54 -1.67
N HIS A 52 6.60 12.46 -1.56
CA HIS A 52 7.09 11.68 -2.69
C HIS A 52 6.42 10.31 -2.68
N ILE A 53 5.67 9.98 -3.74
CA ILE A 53 5.05 8.66 -3.89
C ILE A 53 5.98 7.76 -4.71
N HIS A 54 6.51 6.71 -4.08
CA HIS A 54 7.42 5.75 -4.71
C HIS A 54 6.67 4.59 -5.37
N ASN A 55 5.51 4.21 -4.81
CA ASN A 55 4.67 3.15 -5.39
C ASN A 55 3.17 3.47 -5.24
N PRO A 56 2.45 3.71 -6.35
CA PRO A 56 1.04 4.05 -6.30
C PRO A 56 0.13 2.87 -5.89
N TRP A 57 0.58 1.62 -6.03
CA TRP A 57 -0.23 0.45 -5.71
C TRP A 57 -0.30 0.20 -4.20
N THR A 58 0.83 0.33 -3.52
CA THR A 58 0.92 0.16 -2.07
C THR A 58 0.83 1.49 -1.32
N GLY A 59 0.73 2.61 -2.04
CA GLY A 59 0.86 3.94 -1.46
C GLY A 59 2.20 4.12 -0.74
N ASP A 60 3.29 3.54 -1.24
CA ASP A 60 4.61 3.72 -0.61
C ASP A 60 5.07 5.17 -0.82
N TYR A 61 5.51 5.82 0.25
CA TYR A 61 5.80 7.25 0.23
C TYR A 61 6.97 7.66 1.12
N SER A 62 7.48 8.85 0.90
CA SER A 62 8.30 9.59 1.86
C SER A 62 7.67 10.96 2.12
N PHE A 63 7.67 11.36 3.39
CA PHE A 63 7.13 12.62 3.85
C PHE A 63 8.27 13.46 4.43
N HIS A 64 8.44 14.67 3.91
CA HIS A 64 9.47 15.61 4.34
C HIS A 64 8.78 16.90 4.80
N PRO A 65 8.68 17.17 6.11
CA PRO A 65 8.20 18.46 6.59
C PRO A 65 9.22 19.54 6.23
N GLU A 66 8.75 20.68 5.73
CA GLU A 66 9.58 21.89 5.62
C GLU A 66 9.84 22.37 7.05
N ALA A 67 11.08 22.24 7.51
CA ALA A 67 11.44 22.71 8.85
C ALA A 67 11.13 24.21 8.96
N GLY A 68 10.35 24.58 9.99
CA GLY A 68 10.21 25.96 10.44
C GLY A 68 11.48 26.50 11.07
#